data_AF-A0A3D3UYG8-F1
#
_entry.id   AF-A0A3D3UYG8-F1
#
_cell.length_a   1.000
_cell.length_b   1.000
_cell.length_c   1.000
_cell.angle_alpha   90.00
_cell.angle_beta   90.00
_cell.angle_gamma   90.00
#
_symmetry.space_group_name_H-M   'P 1'
#
loop_
_entity.id
_entity.type
_entity.pdbx_description
1 polymer ?
#
loop_
_entity_poly.entity_id
_entity_poly.type
_entity_poly.pdbx_seq_one_letter_code
_entity_poly.pdbx_strand_id
1 'polypeptide(L)'
;TNFFVVGFPGFPFSEGLVPGTTYYWRIDEINEGDPASPWVGDVWSFTVPPKTAWKPNPPNNGQFIDVDADISWNPGWGTKMHTVYFGETFDDVNDAIGGKTQIDASYALDTLEMNKTYYWRVDEFDARETYKGDVWSFTTTGGGGGIMGEYF
;
A
#
# COMPACT_ATOMS: atom_id res chain seq x y z
N THR A 1 11.79 18.51 20.65
CA THR A 1 11.71 17.80 19.37
C THR A 1 12.70 16.66 19.42
N ASN A 2 12.25 15.41 19.47
CA ASN A 2 13.17 14.27 19.45
C ASN A 2 13.75 14.13 18.04
N PHE A 3 15.01 14.48 17.86
CA PHE A 3 15.79 14.07 16.69
C PHE A 3 16.74 12.96 17.12
N PHE A 4 16.91 11.97 16.26
CA PHE A 4 17.80 10.84 16.50
C PHE A 4 19.01 10.97 15.57
N VAL A 5 20.20 10.90 16.12
CA VAL A 5 21.44 10.84 15.34
C VAL A 5 21.68 9.37 14.98
N VAL A 6 21.73 9.07 13.69
CA VAL A 6 22.01 7.73 13.13
C VAL A 6 23.30 7.79 12.31
N GLY A 7 24.07 6.69 12.28
CA GLY A 7 25.31 6.60 11.48
C GLY A 7 26.63 6.48 12.26
N PHE A 8 26.59 6.46 13.59
CA PHE A 8 27.75 6.11 14.44
C PHE A 8 27.67 4.65 14.91
N PRO A 9 28.79 3.90 14.98
CA PRO A 9 28.81 2.57 15.57
C PRO A 9 28.27 2.62 17.01
N GLY A 10 27.21 1.85 17.29
CA GLY A 10 26.57 1.79 18.61
C GLY A 10 25.22 2.50 18.75
N PHE A 11 24.74 3.21 17.71
CA PHE A 11 23.39 3.80 17.68
C PHE A 11 22.55 3.31 16.49
N PRO A 12 22.30 1.99 16.35
CA PRO A 12 21.17 1.57 15.52
C PRO A 12 19.88 2.03 16.20
N PHE A 13 18.86 2.36 15.40
CA PHE A 13 17.49 2.44 15.89
C PHE A 13 17.19 1.14 16.65
N SER A 14 17.18 1.18 17.99
CA SER A 14 17.35 -0.04 18.82
C SER A 14 16.23 -1.04 18.62
N GLU A 15 15.06 -0.56 18.19
CA GLU A 15 13.85 -1.35 17.96
C GLU A 15 13.63 -1.73 16.46
N GLY A 16 14.54 -1.34 15.56
CA GLY A 16 14.35 -1.43 14.10
C GLY A 16 13.23 -0.52 13.54
N LEU A 17 13.22 -0.29 12.22
CA LEU A 17 12.20 0.57 11.59
C LEU A 17 10.81 -0.09 11.65
N VAL A 18 9.78 0.73 11.88
CA VAL A 18 8.38 0.28 12.05
C VAL A 18 7.67 0.23 10.69
N PRO A 19 7.08 -0.92 10.29
CA PRO A 19 6.25 -1.03 9.09
C PRO A 19 5.12 0.01 9.03
N GLY A 20 4.84 0.53 7.83
CA GLY A 20 3.85 1.59 7.61
C GLY A 20 4.29 2.99 8.04
N THR A 21 5.52 3.15 8.56
CA THR A 21 6.02 4.45 9.03
C THR A 21 6.86 5.14 7.97
N THR A 22 6.64 6.44 7.81
CA THR A 22 7.51 7.32 7.01
C THR A 22 8.52 8.00 7.91
N TYR A 23 9.79 7.79 7.61
CA TYR A 23 10.92 8.39 8.33
C TYR A 23 11.49 9.54 7.52
N TYR A 24 11.92 10.58 8.23
CA TYR A 24 12.55 11.77 7.66
C TYR A 24 13.96 11.90 8.24
N TRP A 25 14.91 12.27 7.40
CA TRP A 25 16.31 12.43 7.81
C TRP A 25 16.97 13.53 6.98
N ARG A 26 18.03 14.11 7.53
CA ARG A 26 18.92 15.05 6.81
C ARG A 26 20.34 14.87 7.30
N ILE A 27 21.30 15.41 6.56
CA ILE A 27 22.71 15.48 6.97
C ILE A 27 23.08 16.95 7.11
N ASP A 28 23.60 17.34 8.28
CA ASP A 28 24.18 18.66 8.51
C ASP A 28 25.70 18.51 8.55
N GLU A 29 26.43 19.28 7.73
CA GLU A 29 27.89 19.27 7.73
C GLU A 29 28.43 20.26 8.79
N ILE A 30 29.36 19.79 9.64
CA ILE A 30 29.87 20.55 10.78
C ILE A 30 31.39 20.76 10.63
N ASN A 31 31.82 22.02 10.73
CA ASN A 31 33.21 22.43 10.83
C ASN A 31 33.37 23.53 11.91
N GLU A 32 33.99 23.19 13.04
CA GLU A 32 34.15 24.13 14.18
C GLU A 32 35.02 25.36 13.85
N GLY A 33 35.82 25.31 12.79
CA GLY A 33 36.70 26.42 12.38
C GLY A 33 36.04 27.43 11.43
N ASP A 34 34.81 27.16 10.97
CA ASP A 34 34.11 28.01 9.99
C ASP A 34 32.86 28.65 10.62
N PRO A 35 32.73 29.98 10.65
CA PRO A 35 31.54 30.65 11.19
C PRO A 35 30.26 30.39 10.37
N ALA A 36 30.37 29.88 9.14
CA ALA A 36 29.22 29.48 8.32
C ALA A 36 28.71 28.05 8.65
N SER A 37 29.45 27.28 9.44
CA SER A 37 29.01 25.96 9.94
C SER A 37 28.01 26.11 11.11
N PRO A 38 27.01 25.22 11.24
CA PRO A 38 26.76 24.05 10.39
C PRO A 38 26.05 24.39 9.08
N TRP A 39 26.42 23.69 8.00
CA TRP A 39 25.69 23.70 6.74
C TRP A 39 24.56 22.68 6.79
N VAL A 40 23.33 23.18 6.91
CA VAL A 40 22.13 22.36 6.99
C VAL A 40 21.82 21.76 5.62
N GLY A 41 21.71 20.43 5.55
CA GLY A 41 21.37 19.73 4.31
C GLY A 41 19.87 19.59 4.07
N ASP A 42 19.53 19.02 2.92
CA ASP A 42 18.16 18.74 2.51
C ASP A 42 17.50 17.66 3.38
N VAL A 43 16.18 17.78 3.56
CA VAL A 43 15.38 16.76 4.24
C VAL A 43 14.90 15.72 3.23
N TRP A 44 15.29 14.47 3.45
CA TRP A 44 14.85 13.30 2.69
C TRP A 44 13.88 12.45 3.51
N SER A 45 13.14 11.57 2.82
CA SER A 45 12.26 10.62 3.47
C SER A 45 12.24 9.26 2.79
N PHE A 46 11.82 8.25 3.55
CA PHE A 46 11.47 6.94 3.01
C PHE A 46 10.33 6.33 3.85
N THR A 47 9.55 5.44 3.24
CA THR A 47 8.46 4.72 3.90
C THR A 47 8.79 3.25 3.99
N VAL A 48 8.63 2.66 5.17
CA VAL A 48 8.66 1.21 5.33
C VAL A 48 7.29 0.66 4.92
N PRO A 49 7.20 -0.32 4.00
CA PRO A 49 5.91 -0.91 3.62
C PRO A 49 5.14 -1.42 4.84
N PRO A 50 3.80 -1.32 4.86
CA PRO A 50 2.98 -1.85 5.96
C PRO A 50 3.03 -3.38 5.98
N LYS A 51 2.53 -3.99 7.06
CA LYS A 51 2.34 -5.45 7.15
C LYS A 51 1.15 -5.97 6.34
N THR A 52 0.23 -5.07 5.98
CA THR A 52 -0.97 -5.37 5.19
C THR A 52 -0.76 -5.08 3.70
N ALA A 53 -1.64 -5.62 2.86
CA ALA A 53 -1.69 -5.27 1.45
C ALA A 53 -1.95 -3.77 1.30
N TRP A 54 -1.32 -3.14 0.31
CA TRP A 54 -1.42 -1.69 0.09
C TRP A 54 -1.36 -1.34 -1.38
N LYS A 55 -1.69 -0.09 -1.73
CA LYS A 55 -1.78 0.38 -3.12
C LYS A 55 -2.59 -0.56 -4.02
N PRO A 56 -3.89 -0.71 -3.74
CA PRO A 56 -4.77 -1.50 -4.60
C PRO A 56 -4.84 -0.92 -6.01
N ASN A 57 -4.99 -1.82 -6.97
CA ASN A 57 -5.36 -1.53 -8.34
C ASN A 57 -6.48 -2.52 -8.76
N PRO A 58 -7.68 -2.06 -9.13
CA PRO A 58 -8.12 -0.67 -9.23
C PRO A 58 -7.97 0.13 -7.92
N PRO A 59 -7.72 1.45 -8.00
CA PRO A 59 -7.57 2.26 -6.80
C PRO A 59 -8.84 2.20 -5.95
N ASN A 60 -8.70 2.30 -4.64
CA ASN A 60 -9.85 2.30 -3.73
C ASN A 60 -10.84 3.42 -4.08
N ASN A 61 -12.13 3.10 -4.10
CA ASN A 61 -13.23 3.92 -4.61
C ASN A 61 -13.11 4.29 -6.09
N GLY A 62 -12.35 3.50 -6.87
CA GLY A 62 -12.19 3.69 -8.32
C GLY A 62 -13.54 3.68 -9.03
N GLN A 63 -13.66 4.45 -10.10
CA GLN A 63 -14.87 4.58 -10.90
C GLN A 63 -14.57 4.25 -12.36
N PHE A 64 -15.60 3.81 -13.09
CA PHE A 64 -15.50 3.50 -14.52
C PHE A 64 -14.44 2.43 -14.83
N ILE A 65 -14.27 1.46 -13.93
CA ILE A 65 -13.35 0.34 -14.14
C ILE A 65 -13.90 -0.58 -15.22
N ASP A 66 -13.02 -1.10 -16.07
CA ASP A 66 -13.42 -2.06 -17.10
C ASP A 66 -14.06 -3.30 -16.47
N VAL A 67 -15.04 -3.89 -17.14
CA VAL A 67 -15.73 -5.09 -16.65
C VAL A 67 -14.83 -6.32 -16.69
N ASP A 68 -13.77 -6.30 -17.50
CA ASP A 68 -12.76 -7.36 -17.58
C ASP A 68 -11.50 -7.01 -16.76
N ALA A 69 -11.59 -6.08 -15.82
CA ALA A 69 -10.46 -5.69 -14.98
C ALA A 69 -10.13 -6.76 -13.92
N ASP A 70 -8.84 -7.08 -13.80
CA ASP A 70 -8.28 -7.85 -12.70
C ASP A 70 -7.89 -6.94 -11.53
N ILE A 71 -7.74 -7.54 -10.34
CA ILE A 71 -7.26 -6.84 -9.14
C ILE A 71 -5.81 -7.18 -8.84
N SER A 72 -5.06 -6.20 -8.32
CA SER A 72 -3.66 -6.33 -7.92
C SER A 72 -3.34 -5.39 -6.77
N TRP A 73 -2.31 -5.70 -6.01
CA TRP A 73 -1.91 -4.94 -4.83
C TRP A 73 -0.40 -5.02 -4.64
N ASN A 74 0.15 -4.13 -3.81
CA ASN A 74 1.49 -4.32 -3.30
C ASN A 74 1.42 -5.20 -2.04
N PRO A 75 2.24 -6.28 -1.96
CA PRO A 75 2.34 -7.10 -0.77
C PRO A 75 2.77 -6.31 0.47
N GLY A 76 2.29 -6.78 1.61
CA GLY A 76 2.79 -6.39 2.92
C GLY A 76 4.24 -6.83 3.13
N TRP A 77 4.93 -6.15 4.04
CA TRP A 77 6.31 -6.41 4.37
C TRP A 77 6.48 -7.82 4.95
N GLY A 78 7.21 -8.67 4.22
CA GLY A 78 7.54 -10.03 4.65
C GLY A 78 6.49 -11.08 4.30
N THR A 79 5.39 -10.72 3.63
CA THR A 79 4.35 -11.66 3.21
C THR A 79 4.89 -12.83 2.41
N LYS A 80 4.29 -14.00 2.64
CA LYS A 80 4.53 -15.25 1.91
C LYS A 80 3.32 -15.68 1.09
N MET A 81 2.13 -15.30 1.50
CA MET A 81 0.88 -15.78 0.94
C MET A 81 -0.24 -14.78 1.19
N HIS A 82 -1.21 -14.75 0.28
CA HIS A 82 -2.33 -13.84 0.31
C HIS A 82 -3.62 -14.64 0.44
N THR A 83 -4.64 -14.06 1.08
CA THR A 83 -6.02 -14.52 0.97
C THR A 83 -6.88 -13.39 0.47
N VAL A 84 -7.43 -13.56 -0.73
CA VAL A 84 -8.25 -12.57 -1.44
C VAL A 84 -9.72 -12.85 -1.15
N TYR A 85 -10.43 -11.80 -0.76
CA TYR A 85 -11.87 -11.79 -0.58
C TYR A 85 -12.44 -10.81 -1.59
N PHE A 86 -13.42 -11.22 -2.38
CA PHE A 86 -14.03 -10.40 -3.42
C PHE A 86 -15.54 -10.67 -3.43
N GLY A 87 -16.35 -9.61 -3.51
CA GLY A 87 -17.80 -9.74 -3.49
C GLY A 87 -18.53 -8.42 -3.68
N GLU A 88 -19.86 -8.47 -3.60
CA GLU A 88 -20.75 -7.33 -3.84
C GLU A 88 -21.21 -6.65 -2.54
N THR A 89 -21.00 -7.34 -1.40
CA THR A 89 -21.37 -6.86 -0.08
C THR A 89 -20.10 -6.50 0.70
N PHE A 90 -20.08 -5.31 1.29
CA PHE A 90 -19.00 -4.92 2.18
C PHE A 90 -18.84 -5.89 3.36
N ASP A 91 -19.95 -6.28 4.00
CA ASP A 91 -19.93 -7.13 5.19
C ASP A 91 -19.35 -8.51 4.90
N ASP A 92 -19.74 -9.16 3.80
CA ASP A 92 -19.20 -10.48 3.43
C ASP A 92 -17.67 -10.44 3.25
N VAL A 93 -17.19 -9.39 2.58
CA VAL A 93 -15.75 -9.17 2.38
C VAL A 93 -15.05 -8.83 3.70
N ASN A 94 -15.65 -7.96 4.52
CA ASN A 94 -15.13 -7.57 5.83
C ASN A 94 -15.09 -8.75 6.84
N ASP A 95 -15.98 -9.71 6.69
CA ASP A 95 -16.12 -10.86 7.58
C ASP A 95 -15.40 -12.11 7.04
N ALA A 96 -14.56 -11.93 6.01
CA ALA A 96 -13.71 -12.97 5.46
C ALA A 96 -14.49 -14.14 4.81
N ILE A 97 -15.65 -13.88 4.24
CA ILE A 97 -16.46 -14.90 3.59
C ILE A 97 -15.91 -15.19 2.18
N GLY A 98 -15.75 -16.48 1.84
CA GLY A 98 -15.40 -16.90 0.48
C GLY A 98 -13.93 -16.75 0.06
N GLY A 99 -13.02 -16.56 1.01
CA GLY A 99 -11.60 -16.30 0.75
C GLY A 99 -10.91 -17.30 -0.19
N LYS A 100 -10.04 -16.77 -1.05
CA LYS A 100 -9.23 -17.52 -2.00
C LYS A 100 -7.76 -17.29 -1.73
N THR A 101 -7.03 -18.37 -1.51
CA THR A 101 -5.57 -18.33 -1.41
C THR A 101 -4.95 -17.87 -2.71
N GLN A 102 -3.93 -17.02 -2.62
CA GLN A 102 -3.15 -16.58 -3.76
C GLN A 102 -1.65 -16.43 -3.43
N ILE A 103 -0.80 -16.73 -4.42
CA ILE A 103 0.65 -16.59 -4.34
C ILE A 103 1.11 -15.26 -4.95
N ASP A 104 0.60 -14.93 -6.13
CA ASP A 104 0.91 -13.68 -6.80
C ASP A 104 0.17 -12.50 -6.17
N ALA A 105 0.70 -11.29 -6.31
CA ALA A 105 0.08 -10.06 -5.82
C ALA A 105 -1.02 -9.53 -6.78
N SER A 106 -1.75 -10.45 -7.39
CA SER A 106 -2.83 -10.21 -8.34
C SER A 106 -3.83 -11.35 -8.33
N TYR A 107 -5.08 -11.08 -8.65
CA TYR A 107 -6.14 -12.07 -8.74
C TYR A 107 -7.00 -11.80 -9.97
N ALA A 108 -7.11 -12.80 -10.83
CA ALA A 108 -7.90 -12.72 -12.05
C ALA A 108 -9.38 -12.83 -11.71
N LEU A 109 -10.18 -11.90 -12.25
CA LEU A 109 -11.63 -11.89 -12.09
C LEU A 109 -12.32 -12.44 -13.34
N ASP A 110 -13.51 -13.00 -13.14
CA ASP A 110 -14.43 -13.22 -14.25
C ASP A 110 -15.05 -11.87 -14.68
N THR A 111 -15.59 -11.80 -15.89
CA THR A 111 -16.28 -10.59 -16.39
C THR A 111 -17.35 -10.12 -15.41
N LEU A 112 -17.25 -8.85 -15.03
CA LEU A 112 -18.06 -8.20 -14.03
C LEU A 112 -19.34 -7.58 -14.63
N GLU A 113 -20.34 -7.34 -13.78
CA GLU A 113 -21.54 -6.61 -14.19
C GLU A 113 -21.24 -5.11 -14.35
N MET A 114 -21.87 -4.47 -15.33
CA MET A 114 -21.75 -3.02 -15.57
C MET A 114 -22.45 -2.19 -14.49
N ASN A 115 -21.95 -0.97 -14.23
CA ASN A 115 -22.48 -0.04 -13.22
C ASN A 115 -22.63 -0.65 -11.82
N LYS A 116 -21.72 -1.54 -11.44
CA LYS A 116 -21.79 -2.26 -10.17
C LYS A 116 -20.57 -1.98 -9.31
N THR A 117 -20.79 -1.82 -8.02
CA THR A 117 -19.72 -1.65 -7.03
C THR A 117 -19.35 -3.00 -6.46
N TYR A 118 -18.06 -3.31 -6.50
CA TYR A 118 -17.47 -4.49 -5.89
C TYR A 118 -16.57 -4.09 -4.73
N TYR A 119 -16.51 -4.97 -3.74
CA TYR A 119 -15.66 -4.86 -2.57
C TYR A 119 -14.64 -5.98 -2.58
N TRP A 120 -13.44 -5.68 -2.12
CA TRP A 120 -12.41 -6.68 -1.99
C TRP A 120 -11.40 -6.33 -0.91
N ARG A 121 -10.76 -7.37 -0.38
CA ARG A 121 -9.76 -7.28 0.67
C ARG A 121 -8.70 -8.33 0.43
N VAL A 122 -7.48 -8.03 0.83
CA VAL A 122 -6.41 -9.04 0.87
C VAL A 122 -5.84 -9.13 2.28
N ASP A 123 -5.91 -10.32 2.86
CA ASP A 123 -5.24 -10.63 4.11
C ASP A 123 -3.86 -11.22 3.81
N GLU A 124 -2.84 -10.70 4.48
CA GLU A 124 -1.43 -11.03 4.25
C GLU A 124 -0.91 -12.00 5.31
N PHE A 125 -0.31 -13.11 4.91
CA PHE A 125 0.27 -14.10 5.82
C PHE A 125 1.80 -14.13 5.70
N ASP A 126 2.50 -13.93 6.82
CA ASP A 126 3.97 -13.82 6.85
C ASP A 126 4.70 -15.08 7.37
N ALA A 127 4.01 -16.22 7.39
CA ALA A 127 4.41 -17.47 8.04
C ALA A 127 4.31 -17.50 9.58
N ARG A 128 3.89 -16.41 10.23
CA ARG A 128 3.60 -16.38 11.67
C ARG A 128 2.19 -15.90 11.94
N GLU A 129 1.80 -14.79 11.35
CA GLU A 129 0.53 -14.12 11.60
C GLU A 129 -0.17 -13.79 10.28
N THR A 130 -1.50 -13.66 10.35
CA THR A 130 -2.32 -13.12 9.28
C THR A 130 -2.72 -11.70 9.63
N TYR A 131 -2.39 -10.76 8.76
CA TYR A 131 -2.75 -9.35 8.89
C TYR A 131 -3.98 -9.06 8.04
N LYS A 132 -5.09 -8.72 8.70
CA LYS A 132 -6.33 -8.33 8.03
C LYS A 132 -6.10 -7.06 7.20
N GLY A 133 -6.41 -7.10 5.91
CA GLY A 133 -6.30 -5.96 5.01
C GLY A 133 -7.41 -4.94 5.20
N ASP A 134 -7.25 -3.78 4.55
CA ASP A 134 -8.35 -2.83 4.38
C ASP A 134 -9.33 -3.34 3.31
N VAL A 135 -10.62 -3.05 3.49
CA VAL A 135 -11.62 -3.32 2.46
C VAL A 135 -11.59 -2.17 1.45
N TRP A 136 -11.27 -2.51 0.21
CA TRP A 136 -11.30 -1.61 -0.93
C TRP A 136 -12.55 -1.82 -1.76
N SER A 137 -12.92 -0.80 -2.54
CA SER A 137 -14.01 -0.89 -3.49
C SER A 137 -13.65 -0.29 -4.83
N PHE A 138 -14.40 -0.67 -5.86
CA PHE A 138 -14.43 0.04 -7.14
C PHE A 138 -15.78 -0.16 -7.82
N THR A 139 -16.13 0.73 -8.75
CA THR A 139 -17.35 0.67 -9.54
C THR A 139 -17.02 0.48 -11.02
N THR A 140 -17.62 -0.53 -11.63
CA THR A 140 -17.44 -0.83 -13.06
C THR A 140 -18.12 0.22 -13.94
N THR A 141 -17.63 0.35 -15.16
CA THR A 141 -18.21 1.22 -16.19
C THR A 141 -19.60 0.75 -16.59
N GLY A 142 -20.45 1.70 -16.99
CA GLY A 142 -21.84 1.45 -17.39
C GLY A 142 -22.06 1.03 -18.83
N GLY A 143 -20.99 0.78 -19.58
CA GLY A 143 -21.06 0.64 -21.04
C GLY A 143 -21.07 2.02 -21.70
N GLY A 144 -19.87 2.48 -22.04
CA GLY A 144 -19.61 3.74 -22.73
C GLY A 144 -18.10 3.93 -22.79
N GLY A 145 -17.50 3.47 -23.89
CA GLY A 145 -16.06 3.55 -24.12
C GLY A 145 -15.51 4.94 -23.77
N GLY A 146 -14.38 4.96 -23.07
CA GLY A 146 -13.80 6.15 -22.49
C GLY A 146 -13.76 7.33 -23.45
N ILE A 147 -14.29 8.46 -23.00
CA ILE A 147 -13.73 9.74 -23.41
C ILE A 147 -12.39 9.87 -22.67
N MET A 148 -11.30 9.49 -23.35
CA MET A 148 -9.98 10.03 -23.03
C MET A 148 -10.13 11.56 -23.05
N GLY A 149 -10.10 12.17 -21.87
CA GLY A 149 -9.91 13.61 -21.77
C GLY A 149 -8.49 13.91 -22.23
N GLU A 150 -8.31 14.20 -23.51
CA GLU A 150 -7.13 14.93 -23.95
C GLU A 150 -7.24 16.35 -23.41
N TYR A 151 -6.42 16.65 -22.41
CA TYR A 151 -6.22 18.02 -21.94
C TYR A 151 -5.27 18.71 -22.91
N PHE A 152 -5.80 19.62 -23.73
CA PHE A 152 -5.01 20.59 -24.52
C PHE A 152 -4.42 21.67 -23.61
#